data_AF-A0A347UJJ1-F1
#
_entry.id   AF-A0A347UJJ1-F1
#
_cell.length_a   1.000
_cell.length_b   1.000
_cell.length_c   1.000
_cell.angle_alpha   90.00
_cell.angle_beta   90.00
_cell.angle_gamma   90.00
#
_symmetry.space_group_name_H-M   'P 1'
#
loop_
_entity.id
_entity.type
_entity.pdbx_description
1 polymer ?
#
loop_
_entity_poly.entity_id
_entity_poly.type
_entity_poly.pdbx_seq_one_letter_code
_entity_poly.pdbx_strand_id
1 'polypeptide(L)'
;METGTSSPKVAVSKASPASFITTFDRYCAANIGNLDKAVRLLQKDGYVPMAKIDKTLTVYSRSPNQPFVGIDSFKGSPIACAVISQPDKSLKPAVAAYMGRVRGARPIEIDGVRGNFDASWVTDVPYKTFYVTFTSSDPTFGRIYTFLAGKAQN
;
A
#
# COMPACT_ATOMS: atom_id res chain seq x y z
N MET A 1 5.98 35.21 -5.67
CA MET A 1 6.09 33.74 -5.83
C MET A 1 6.40 33.17 -4.45
N GLU A 2 5.38 32.83 -3.68
CA GLU A 2 5.59 32.14 -2.41
C GLU A 2 5.55 30.63 -2.68
N THR A 3 6.72 30.00 -2.64
CA THR A 3 6.84 28.54 -2.59
C THR A 3 6.43 28.08 -1.19
N GLY A 4 5.12 28.06 -0.95
CA GLY A 4 4.53 27.48 0.25
C GLY A 4 4.56 25.96 0.16
N THR A 5 5.70 25.33 0.46
CA THR A 5 5.72 23.91 0.83
C THR A 5 5.05 23.80 2.19
N SER A 6 3.73 23.60 2.21
CA SER A 6 3.02 23.26 3.44
C SER A 6 3.60 21.96 3.97
N SER A 7 4.14 21.99 5.19
CA SER A 7 4.56 20.80 5.91
C SER A 7 3.45 19.76 5.92
N PRO A 8 3.78 18.45 5.80
CA PRO A 8 2.77 17.40 5.82
C PRO A 8 1.94 17.50 7.09
N LYS A 9 0.62 17.45 6.93
CA LYS A 9 -0.36 17.59 8.03
C LYS A 9 -0.36 16.36 8.95
N VAL A 10 0.16 15.23 8.46
CA VAL A 10 0.25 13.97 9.18
C VAL A 10 1.64 13.37 9.01
N ALA A 11 2.34 13.14 10.12
CA ALA A 11 3.60 12.41 10.12
C ALA A 11 3.34 10.93 9.83
N VAL A 12 3.72 10.47 8.63
CA VAL A 12 3.77 9.04 8.32
C VAL A 12 4.86 8.38 9.17
N SER A 13 4.58 7.20 9.68
CA SER A 13 5.54 6.40 10.43
C SER A 13 6.67 5.87 9.55
N LYS A 14 7.87 5.81 10.12
CA LYS A 14 8.99 5.05 9.56
C LYS A 14 8.90 3.61 10.06
N ALA A 15 8.36 2.71 9.23
CA ALA A 15 8.21 1.30 9.57
C ALA A 15 9.52 0.55 9.30
N SER A 16 9.81 -0.45 10.14
CA SER A 16 10.87 -1.40 9.82
C SER A 16 10.45 -2.29 8.64
N PRO A 17 11.38 -2.85 7.87
CA PRO A 17 11.07 -3.81 6.81
C PRO A 17 10.18 -4.97 7.28
N ALA A 18 10.44 -5.51 8.47
CA ALA A 18 9.66 -6.60 9.04
C ALA A 18 8.21 -6.17 9.29
N SER A 19 8.00 -5.04 9.98
CA SER A 19 6.66 -4.51 10.24
C SER A 19 5.93 -4.17 8.94
N PHE A 20 6.62 -3.59 7.96
CA PHE A 20 6.06 -3.26 6.65
C PHE A 20 5.52 -4.49 5.92
N ILE A 21 6.33 -5.55 5.82
CA ILE A 21 5.93 -6.79 5.14
C ILE A 21 4.88 -7.56 5.93
N THR A 22 5.01 -7.68 7.26
CA THR A 22 4.02 -8.40 8.08
C THR A 22 2.66 -7.71 8.05
N THR A 23 2.61 -6.37 8.09
CA THR A 23 1.35 -5.62 7.96
C THR A 23 0.74 -5.84 6.57
N PHE A 24 1.55 -5.80 5.51
CA PHE A 24 1.07 -6.04 4.16
C PHE A 24 0.50 -7.45 4.00
N ASP A 25 1.24 -8.47 4.45
CA ASP A 25 0.83 -9.86 4.35
C ASP A 25 -0.49 -10.10 5.10
N ARG A 26 -0.57 -9.61 6.34
CA ARG A 26 -1.73 -9.77 7.23
C ARG A 26 -3.00 -9.12 6.70
N TYR A 27 -2.92 -7.88 6.24
CA TYR A 27 -4.12 -7.10 5.88
C TYR A 27 -4.38 -7.11 4.38
N CYS A 28 -3.36 -6.95 3.55
CA CYS A 28 -3.53 -6.87 2.10
C CYS A 28 -3.47 -8.26 1.45
N ALA A 29 -2.31 -8.93 1.48
CA ALA A 29 -2.11 -10.15 0.69
C ALA A 29 -3.06 -11.28 1.11
N ALA A 30 -3.23 -11.52 2.41
CA ALA A 30 -4.12 -12.58 2.92
C ALA A 30 -5.61 -12.33 2.64
N ASN A 31 -6.01 -11.10 2.32
CA ASN A 31 -7.42 -10.72 2.15
C ASN A 31 -7.72 -10.08 0.79
N ILE A 32 -6.81 -10.15 -0.18
CA ILE A 32 -6.99 -9.50 -1.49
C ILE A 32 -8.20 -10.05 -2.27
N GLY A 33 -8.69 -11.25 -1.92
CA GLY A 33 -9.93 -11.83 -2.45
C GLY A 33 -11.21 -11.39 -1.74
N ASN A 34 -11.10 -10.73 -0.57
CA ASN A 34 -12.20 -10.17 0.21
C ASN A 34 -11.68 -9.00 1.06
N LEU A 35 -11.57 -7.83 0.44
CA LEU A 35 -11.01 -6.64 1.08
C LEU A 35 -11.93 -6.02 2.14
N ASP A 36 -13.24 -6.32 2.15
CA ASP A 36 -14.11 -5.98 3.27
C ASP A 36 -13.68 -6.69 4.56
N LYS A 37 -13.20 -7.94 4.45
CA LYS A 37 -12.59 -8.65 5.58
C LYS A 37 -11.32 -7.94 6.05
N ALA A 38 -10.50 -7.40 5.15
CA ALA A 38 -9.31 -6.62 5.51
C ALA A 38 -9.69 -5.39 6.35
N VAL A 39 -10.72 -4.64 5.93
CA VAL A 39 -11.23 -3.47 6.67
C VAL A 39 -11.69 -3.86 8.07
N ARG A 40 -12.47 -4.93 8.20
CA ARG A 40 -12.93 -5.42 9.51
C ARG A 40 -11.78 -5.86 10.41
N LEU A 41 -10.76 -6.52 9.85
CA LEU A 41 -9.57 -6.93 10.59
C LEU A 41 -8.77 -5.72 11.09
N LEU A 42 -8.56 -4.71 10.24
CA LEU A 42 -7.92 -3.45 10.63
C LEU A 42 -8.64 -2.81 11.80
N GLN A 43 -9.96 -2.63 11.69
CA GLN A 43 -10.80 -2.02 12.74
C GLN A 43 -10.75 -2.82 14.05
N LYS A 44 -10.86 -4.16 13.96
CA LYS A 44 -10.72 -5.05 15.13
C LYS A 44 -9.36 -4.91 15.79
N ASP A 45 -8.32 -4.75 14.98
CA ASP A 45 -6.97 -4.51 15.44
C ASP A 45 -6.76 -3.05 15.87
N GLY A 46 -7.77 -2.18 15.92
CA GLY A 46 -7.64 -0.80 16.41
C GLY A 46 -7.00 0.17 15.42
N TYR A 47 -6.89 -0.20 14.14
CA TYR A 47 -6.62 0.76 13.08
C TYR A 47 -7.87 1.64 12.86
N VAL A 48 -7.68 2.95 12.91
CA VAL A 48 -8.73 3.95 12.70
C VAL A 48 -8.53 4.69 11.38
N PRO A 49 -9.60 5.00 10.64
CA PRO A 49 -9.49 5.81 9.42
C PRO A 49 -9.03 7.21 9.79
N MET A 50 -8.00 7.72 9.11
CA MET A 50 -7.39 9.01 9.42
C MET A 50 -7.47 10.02 8.28
N ALA A 51 -7.47 9.54 7.03
CA ALA A 51 -7.53 10.40 5.85
C ALA A 51 -8.11 9.65 4.66
N LYS A 52 -8.49 10.41 3.63
CA LYS A 52 -8.77 9.89 2.30
C LYS A 52 -7.87 10.59 1.28
N ILE A 53 -7.16 9.82 0.47
CA ILE A 53 -6.40 10.30 -0.69
C ILE A 53 -7.27 10.13 -1.93
N ASP A 54 -7.38 11.18 -2.75
CA ASP A 54 -8.11 11.20 -4.02
C ASP A 54 -9.55 10.68 -3.97
N LYS A 55 -10.19 10.78 -2.80
CA LYS A 55 -11.56 10.32 -2.47
C LYS A 55 -11.80 8.80 -2.51
N THR A 56 -10.87 8.01 -3.03
CA THR A 56 -11.03 6.54 -3.19
C THR A 56 -10.21 5.75 -2.17
N LEU A 57 -9.02 6.24 -1.81
CA LEU A 57 -8.09 5.55 -0.91
C LEU A 57 -8.31 6.01 0.53
N THR A 58 -8.90 5.14 1.36
CA THR A 58 -9.02 5.38 2.81
C THR A 58 -7.78 4.88 3.52
N VAL A 59 -7.10 5.77 4.25
CA VAL A 59 -5.87 5.46 4.99
C VAL A 59 -6.20 5.23 6.46
N TYR A 60 -5.68 4.15 7.02
CA TYR A 60 -5.86 3.71 8.39
C TYR A 60 -4.54 3.71 9.16
N SER A 61 -4.60 4.08 10.44
CA SER A 61 -3.45 4.07 11.36
C SER A 61 -3.84 3.54 12.74
N ARG A 62 -2.91 2.90 13.45
CA ARG A 62 -3.14 2.30 14.79
C ARG A 62 -2.21 2.85 15.86
N SER A 63 -0.99 3.26 15.51
CA SER A 63 0.03 3.72 16.48
C SER A 63 1.20 4.39 15.75
N PRO A 64 2.03 5.19 16.45
CA PRO A 64 3.34 5.57 15.97
C PRO A 64 4.17 4.32 15.59
N ASN A 65 5.03 4.42 14.58
CA ASN A 65 5.94 3.36 14.11
C ASN A 65 5.31 2.13 13.42
N GLN A 66 3.98 2.05 13.29
CA GLN A 66 3.33 1.05 12.42
C GLN A 66 3.04 1.67 11.06
N PRO A 67 3.28 0.95 9.94
CA PRO A 67 2.93 1.46 8.62
C PRO A 67 1.42 1.71 8.56
N PHE A 68 1.04 2.72 7.80
CA PHE A 68 -0.36 2.96 7.52
C PHE A 68 -0.85 1.90 6.53
N VAL A 69 -2.15 1.62 6.58
CA VAL A 69 -2.80 0.71 5.64
C VAL A 69 -3.81 1.49 4.84
N GLY A 70 -3.70 1.45 3.51
CA GLY A 70 -4.64 2.06 2.59
C GLY A 70 -5.58 1.01 2.01
N ILE A 71 -6.87 1.32 1.94
CA ILE A 71 -7.86 0.54 1.19
C ILE A 71 -8.43 1.43 0.10
N ASP A 72 -8.17 1.08 -1.15
CA ASP A 72 -8.72 1.78 -2.31
C ASP A 72 -10.07 1.18 -2.69
N SER A 73 -11.04 2.05 -2.99
CA SER A 73 -12.41 1.66 -3.26
C SER A 73 -12.95 2.31 -4.53
N PHE A 74 -13.62 1.51 -5.36
CA PHE A 74 -14.32 1.97 -6.55
C PHE A 74 -15.84 1.75 -6.38
N LYS A 75 -16.63 2.80 -6.61
CA LYS A 75 -18.10 2.81 -6.39
C LYS A 75 -18.52 2.30 -4.99
N GLY A 76 -17.68 2.54 -3.99
CA GLY A 76 -17.92 2.12 -2.60
C GLY A 76 -17.43 0.71 -2.25
N SER A 77 -16.96 -0.07 -3.22
CA SER A 77 -16.41 -1.41 -2.99
C SER A 77 -14.86 -1.39 -2.99
N PRO A 78 -14.20 -1.99 -1.98
CA PRO A 78 -12.76 -2.12 -1.96
C PRO A 78 -12.20 -2.94 -3.13
N ILE A 79 -11.20 -2.41 -3.83
CA ILE A 79 -10.56 -3.03 -5.02
C ILE A 79 -9.04 -3.23 -4.87
N ALA A 80 -8.39 -2.48 -3.99
CA ALA A 80 -6.96 -2.60 -3.72
C ALA A 80 -6.63 -2.35 -2.25
N CYS A 81 -5.49 -2.87 -1.81
CA CYS A 81 -4.94 -2.65 -0.47
C CYS A 81 -3.47 -2.31 -0.57
N ALA A 82 -3.02 -1.36 0.25
CA ALA A 82 -1.65 -0.92 0.29
C ALA A 82 -1.14 -0.76 1.72
N VAL A 83 0.18 -0.87 1.88
CA VAL A 83 0.87 -0.36 3.06
C VAL A 83 1.72 0.85 2.68
N ILE A 84 1.76 1.84 3.58
CA ILE A 84 2.38 3.13 3.34
C ILE A 84 3.33 3.43 4.52
N SER A 85 4.54 3.88 4.20
CA SER A 85 5.52 4.30 5.18
C SER A 85 6.38 5.45 4.65
N GLN A 86 7.17 6.09 5.51
CA GLN A 86 8.25 6.96 5.04
C GLN A 86 9.24 6.15 4.19
N PRO A 87 9.79 6.75 3.12
CA PRO A 87 10.81 6.09 2.32
C PRO A 87 12.02 5.71 3.18
N ASP A 88 12.43 4.45 3.07
CA ASP A 88 13.68 3.96 3.64
C ASP A 88 14.33 3.00 2.64
N LYS A 89 15.66 3.10 2.51
CA LYS A 89 16.45 2.31 1.56
C LYS A 89 16.30 0.79 1.75
N SER A 90 15.91 0.34 2.95
CA SER A 90 15.72 -1.06 3.29
C SER A 90 14.36 -1.62 2.86
N LEU A 91 13.37 -0.78 2.56
CA LEU A 91 12.02 -1.25 2.17
C LEU A 91 12.00 -1.88 0.78
N LYS A 92 12.70 -1.28 -0.20
CA LYS A 92 12.75 -1.82 -1.57
C LYS A 92 13.33 -3.26 -1.62
N PRO A 93 14.51 -3.54 -1.05
CA PRO A 93 15.04 -4.90 -0.99
C PRO A 93 14.12 -5.87 -0.23
N ALA A 94 13.46 -5.41 0.84
CA ALA A 94 12.56 -6.26 1.61
C ALA A 94 11.31 -6.66 0.83
N VAL A 95 10.72 -5.72 0.07
CA VAL A 95 9.60 -6.03 -0.83
C VAL A 95 10.05 -6.99 -1.93
N ALA A 96 11.22 -6.78 -2.54
CA ALA A 96 11.74 -7.71 -3.55
C ALA A 96 11.94 -9.13 -2.99
N ALA A 97 12.52 -9.25 -1.79
CA ALA A 97 12.69 -10.55 -1.12
C ALA A 97 11.36 -11.19 -0.69
N TYR A 98 10.36 -10.39 -0.34
CA TYR A 98 9.00 -10.88 -0.13
C TYR A 98 8.40 -11.41 -1.44
N MET A 99 8.46 -10.64 -2.53
CA MET A 99 7.91 -11.04 -3.83
C MET A 99 8.58 -12.28 -4.41
N GLY A 100 9.89 -12.47 -4.17
CA GLY A 100 10.60 -13.72 -4.54
C GLY A 100 10.07 -14.98 -3.85
N ARG A 101 9.27 -14.83 -2.77
CA ARG A 101 8.61 -15.93 -2.05
C ARG A 101 7.12 -16.06 -2.40
N VAL A 102 6.53 -15.06 -3.04
CA VAL A 102 5.12 -15.10 -3.44
C VAL A 102 4.97 -16.09 -4.58
N ARG A 103 4.12 -17.09 -4.40
CA ARG A 103 3.90 -18.15 -5.40
C ARG A 103 3.41 -17.56 -6.71
N GLY A 104 4.11 -17.90 -7.79
CA GLY A 104 3.75 -17.48 -9.15
C GLY A 104 3.97 -15.98 -9.42
N ALA A 105 4.55 -15.23 -8.46
CA ALA A 105 4.91 -13.85 -8.70
C ALA A 105 6.02 -13.76 -9.75
N ARG A 106 5.78 -12.97 -10.79
CA ARG A 106 6.76 -12.64 -11.81
C ARG A 106 6.84 -11.13 -11.98
N PRO A 107 8.04 -10.56 -12.13
CA PRO A 107 8.18 -9.15 -12.44
C PRO A 107 7.51 -8.86 -13.78
N ILE A 108 6.92 -7.68 -13.90
CA ILE A 108 6.35 -7.18 -15.14
C ILE A 108 6.78 -5.74 -15.33
N GLU A 109 6.92 -5.33 -16.58
CA GLU A 109 6.95 -3.92 -16.95
C GLU A 109 5.51 -3.45 -17.13
N ILE A 110 5.15 -2.39 -16.42
CA ILE A 110 3.83 -1.76 -16.58
C ILE A 110 4.03 -0.55 -17.48
N ASP A 111 3.94 -0.77 -18.79
CA ASP A 111 3.89 0.30 -19.77
C ASP A 111 2.49 0.91 -19.85
N GLY A 112 2.41 2.25 -19.85
CA GLY A 112 1.17 2.99 -20.14
C GLY A 112 0.20 3.18 -18.97
N VAL A 113 0.49 2.69 -17.77
CA VAL A 113 -0.26 3.07 -16.56
C VAL A 113 0.28 4.40 -16.05
N ARG A 114 -0.60 5.37 -15.77
CA ARG A 114 -0.24 6.64 -15.12
C ARG A 114 0.38 6.36 -13.74
N GLY A 115 1.70 6.29 -13.66
CA GLY A 115 2.44 6.14 -12.41
C GLY A 115 3.91 5.79 -12.65
N ASN A 116 4.81 6.47 -11.95
CA ASN A 116 6.22 6.07 -11.89
C ASN A 116 6.36 4.96 -10.83
N PHE A 117 6.22 3.71 -11.26
CA PHE A 117 6.41 2.55 -10.38
C PHE A 117 7.90 2.29 -10.17
N ASP A 118 8.27 2.01 -8.93
CA ASP A 118 9.62 1.59 -8.56
C ASP A 118 9.87 0.12 -8.94
N ALA A 119 8.83 -0.71 -8.87
CA ALA A 119 8.83 -2.10 -9.29
C ALA A 119 7.39 -2.66 -9.31
N SER A 120 7.17 -3.68 -10.15
CA SER A 120 5.87 -4.29 -10.37
C SER A 120 5.94 -5.79 -10.60
N TRP A 121 4.90 -6.50 -10.16
CA TRP A 121 4.76 -7.94 -10.31
C TRP A 121 3.31 -8.34 -10.57
N VAL A 122 3.12 -9.53 -11.13
CA VAL A 122 1.81 -10.18 -11.23
C VAL A 122 1.92 -11.61 -10.72
N THR A 123 0.84 -12.13 -10.16
CA THR A 123 0.62 -13.57 -9.95
C THR A 123 -0.76 -13.94 -10.47
N ASP A 124 -0.93 -15.16 -10.96
CA ASP A 124 -2.22 -15.72 -11.37
C ASP A 124 -2.79 -16.70 -10.31
N VAL A 125 -2.13 -16.83 -9.15
CA VAL A 125 -2.49 -17.80 -8.11
C VAL A 125 -2.80 -17.10 -6.78
N PRO A 126 -3.96 -17.39 -6.15
CA PRO A 126 -5.08 -18.20 -6.64
C PRO A 126 -5.95 -17.47 -7.68
N TYR A 127 -5.71 -16.18 -7.91
CA TYR A 127 -6.33 -15.38 -8.94
C TYR A 127 -5.36 -14.27 -9.36
N LYS A 128 -5.62 -13.68 -10.52
CA LYS A 128 -4.81 -12.62 -11.09
C LYS A 128 -4.74 -11.41 -10.15
N THR A 129 -3.55 -11.14 -9.64
CA THR A 129 -3.26 -10.07 -8.68
C THR A 129 -2.03 -9.32 -9.14
N PHE A 130 -2.10 -8.00 -9.14
CA PHE A 130 -1.00 -7.11 -9.44
C PHE A 130 -0.43 -6.53 -8.15
N TYR A 131 0.89 -6.43 -8.10
CA TYR A 131 1.64 -5.81 -7.03
C TYR A 131 2.46 -4.68 -7.59
N VAL A 132 2.43 -3.52 -6.95
CA VAL A 132 3.23 -2.37 -7.37
C VAL A 132 3.84 -1.68 -6.16
N THR A 133 5.04 -1.17 -6.37
CA THR A 133 5.69 -0.25 -5.43
C THR A 133 5.92 1.07 -6.11
N PHE A 134 5.78 2.16 -5.36
CA PHE A 134 6.09 3.49 -5.86
C PHE A 134 6.39 4.42 -4.71
N THR A 135 7.18 5.45 -5.01
CA THR A 135 7.45 6.57 -4.13
C THR A 135 6.71 7.79 -4.65
N SER A 136 5.91 8.44 -3.81
CA SER A 136 5.18 9.65 -4.19
C SER A 136 5.34 10.73 -3.13
N SER A 137 5.03 11.97 -3.51
CA SER A 137 4.88 13.09 -2.59
C SER A 137 3.40 13.43 -2.49
N ASP A 138 2.83 13.25 -1.31
CA ASP A 138 1.43 13.56 -1.02
C ASP A 138 1.33 14.83 -0.14
N PRO A 139 0.40 15.75 -0.40
CA PRO A 139 0.27 16.98 0.40
C PRO A 139 -0.08 16.74 1.89
N THR A 140 -0.71 15.62 2.21
CA THR A 140 -1.11 15.24 3.58
C THR A 140 0.04 14.55 4.31
N PHE A 141 0.74 13.66 3.60
CA PHE A 141 1.67 12.70 4.18
C PHE A 141 3.14 12.98 3.89
N GLY A 142 3.43 13.91 2.99
CA GLY A 142 4.78 14.20 2.52
C GLY A 142 5.27 13.10 1.58
N ARG A 143 6.59 12.88 1.56
CA ARG A 143 7.18 11.81 0.76
C ARG A 143 6.87 10.45 1.40
N ILE A 144 6.30 9.54 0.63
CA ILE A 144 5.88 8.21 1.06
C ILE A 144 6.39 7.13 0.11
N TYR A 145 6.60 5.93 0.66
CA TYR A 145 6.79 4.71 -0.09
C TYR A 145 5.58 3.80 0.11
N THR A 146 5.02 3.32 -0.99
CA THR A 146 3.79 2.54 -1.02
C THR A 146 4.06 1.17 -1.61
N PHE A 147 3.51 0.14 -0.99
CA PHE A 147 3.42 -1.20 -1.56
C PHE A 147 1.96 -1.63 -1.63
N LEU A 148 1.45 -1.84 -2.84
CA LEU A 148 0.04 -2.05 -3.14
C LEU A 148 -0.17 -3.41 -3.80
N ALA A 149 -1.27 -4.07 -3.44
CA ALA A 149 -1.87 -5.18 -4.17
C ALA A 149 -3.28 -4.82 -4.65
N GLY A 150 -3.57 -5.14 -5.91
CA GLY A 150 -4.89 -5.03 -6.51
C GLY A 150 -5.28 -6.33 -7.19
N LYS A 151 -6.53 -6.77 -7.00
CA LYS A 151 -7.07 -7.90 -7.75
C LYS A 151 -7.42 -7.42 -9.16
N ALA A 152 -6.96 -8.12 -10.19
CA ALA A 152 -7.42 -7.84 -11.54
C ALA A 152 -8.91 -8.18 -11.65
N GLN A 153 -9.72 -7.25 -12.13
CA GLN A 153 -11.07 -7.56 -12.59
C GLN A 153 -10.94 -8.27 -13.94
N ASN A 154 -11.52 -9.47 -14.05
CA ASN A 154 -11.69 -10.15 -15.34
C ASN A 154 -12.85 -9.53 -16.10
#